data_AF-A0A356HY12-F1
#
_entry.id   AF-A0A356HY12-F1
#
_cell.length_a   1.000
_cell.length_b   1.000
_cell.length_c   1.000
_cell.angle_alpha   90.00
_cell.angle_beta   90.00
_cell.angle_gamma   90.00
#
_symmetry.space_group_name_H-M   'P 1'
#
loop_
_entity.id
_entity.type
_entity.pdbx_description
1 polymer ?
#
loop_
_entity_poly.entity_id
_entity_poly.type
_entity_poly.pdbx_seq_one_letter_code
_entity_poly.pdbx_strand_id
1 'polypeptide(L)'
;MKYKLKVPDEIAELVRSMHPLLNLKRKIKLSLQAILSNPDSGKALKDELSGLMSFRVSRFRIIYRTRQKNQIEIVAIGPRKNIYEETLLNIKKEK
;
A
#
# COMPACT_ATOMS: atom_id res chain seq x y z
N MET A 1 12.68 -0.32 -16.47
CA MET A 1 11.33 -0.92 -16.62
C MET A 1 10.31 0.00 -15.96
N LYS A 2 9.13 0.25 -16.57
CA LYS A 2 8.07 1.09 -15.97
C LYS A 2 7.06 0.20 -15.23
N TYR A 3 6.94 0.38 -13.92
CA TYR A 3 5.89 -0.26 -13.13
C TYR A 3 4.57 0.51 -13.27
N LYS A 4 3.43 -0.20 -13.27
CA LYS A 4 2.09 0.39 -13.24
C LYS A 4 1.46 0.19 -11.86
N LEU A 5 0.90 1.25 -11.29
CA LEU A 5 0.21 1.21 -10.02
C LEU A 5 -1.29 0.91 -10.23
N LYS A 6 -1.80 -0.10 -9.55
CA LYS A 6 -3.24 -0.36 -9.41
C LYS A 6 -3.64 -0.04 -7.98
N VAL A 7 -4.60 0.88 -7.83
CA VAL A 7 -5.12 1.34 -6.55
C VAL A 7 -6.63 1.11 -6.55
N PRO A 8 -7.19 0.36 -5.60
CA PRO A 8 -8.64 0.23 -5.44
C PRO A 8 -9.29 1.60 -5.17
N ASP A 9 -10.52 1.79 -5.62
CA ASP A 9 -11.22 3.08 -5.50
C ASP A 9 -11.37 3.53 -4.04
N GLU A 10 -11.70 2.61 -3.13
CA GLU A 10 -11.78 2.88 -1.68
C GLU A 10 -10.46 3.46 -1.13
N ILE A 11 -9.32 2.93 -1.57
CA ILE A 11 -7.99 3.43 -1.16
C ILE A 11 -7.70 4.79 -1.82
N ALA A 12 -8.13 4.98 -3.06
CA ALA A 12 -7.97 6.26 -3.74
C ALA A 12 -8.82 7.36 -3.06
N GLU A 13 -10.04 7.05 -2.65
CA GLU A 13 -10.91 7.95 -1.88
C GLU A 13 -10.34 8.26 -0.50
N LEU A 14 -9.83 7.26 0.22
CA LEU A 14 -9.14 7.46 1.49
C LEU A 14 -7.96 8.45 1.35
N VAL A 15 -7.12 8.26 0.33
CA VAL A 15 -5.98 9.17 0.09
C VAL A 15 -6.45 10.57 -0.36
N ARG A 16 -7.59 10.67 -1.05
CA ARG A 16 -8.16 11.97 -1.46
C ARG A 16 -8.77 12.73 -0.28
N SER A 17 -9.46 12.05 0.64
CA SER A 17 -10.09 12.63 1.83
C SER A 17 -9.08 13.02 2.92
N MET A 18 -7.86 12.50 2.86
CA MET A 18 -6.78 12.92 3.77
C MET A 18 -6.49 14.41 3.65
N HIS A 19 -6.72 15.12 4.76
CA HIS A 19 -6.60 16.58 4.84
C HIS A 19 -5.16 17.04 4.45
N PRO A 20 -5.01 18.00 3.53
CA PRO A 20 -3.70 18.42 3.01
C PRO A 20 -2.76 19.03 4.06
N LEU A 21 -3.29 19.54 5.16
CA LEU A 21 -2.54 20.17 6.25
C LEU A 21 -1.60 19.21 7.00
N LEU A 22 -1.83 17.89 6.96
CA LEU A 22 -1.07 16.92 7.77
C LEU A 22 0.26 16.42 7.15
N ASN A 23 0.68 16.95 6.00
CA ASN A 23 1.83 16.47 5.19
C ASN A 23 1.78 14.98 4.78
N LEU A 24 0.76 14.23 5.21
CA LEU A 24 0.63 12.79 5.02
C LEU A 24 0.36 12.43 3.56
N LYS A 25 -0.54 13.15 2.88
CA LYS A 25 -0.84 12.96 1.46
C LYS A 25 0.43 13.07 0.59
N ARG A 26 1.28 14.06 0.87
CA ARG A 26 2.57 14.24 0.19
C ARG A 26 3.52 13.07 0.48
N LYS A 27 3.63 12.64 1.74
CA LYS A 27 4.45 11.50 2.14
C LYS A 27 4.00 10.19 1.46
N ILE A 28 2.69 9.94 1.40
CA ILE A 28 2.13 8.78 0.69
C ILE A 28 2.48 8.84 -0.79
N LYS A 29 2.27 9.99 -1.46
CA LYS A 29 2.62 10.15 -2.88
C LYS A 29 4.09 9.86 -3.17
N LEU A 30 5.00 10.41 -2.37
CA LEU A 30 6.44 10.15 -2.49
C LEU A 30 6.79 8.68 -2.24
N SER A 31 6.12 8.05 -1.27
CA SER A 31 6.31 6.63 -0.97
C SER A 31 5.83 5.73 -2.10
N LEU A 32 4.70 6.05 -2.74
CA LEU A 32 4.22 5.34 -3.92
C LEU A 32 5.21 5.46 -5.10
N GLN A 33 5.83 6.63 -5.28
CA GLN A 33 6.89 6.81 -6.27
C GLN A 33 8.12 5.95 -5.94
N ALA A 34 8.54 5.92 -4.67
CA ALA A 34 9.65 5.07 -4.23
C ALA A 34 9.38 3.57 -4.49
N ILE A 35 8.15 3.11 -4.20
CA ILE A 35 7.71 1.73 -4.48
C ILE A 35 7.70 1.45 -5.99
N LEU A 36 7.24 2.41 -6.82
CA LEU A 36 7.27 2.26 -8.27
C LEU A 36 8.69 2.20 -8.85
N SER A 37 9.65 2.90 -8.24
CA SER A 37 11.05 2.87 -8.64
C SER A 37 11.76 1.60 -8.16
N ASN A 38 11.45 1.13 -6.96
CA ASN A 38 12.00 -0.08 -6.37
C ASN A 38 10.91 -0.86 -5.60
N PRO A 39 10.27 -1.85 -6.23
CA PRO A 39 9.21 -2.64 -5.59
C PRO A 39 9.71 -3.50 -4.41
N ASP A 40 11.01 -3.77 -4.32
CA ASP A 40 11.59 -4.59 -3.25
C ASP A 40 11.97 -3.76 -2.01
N SER A 41 11.64 -2.46 -2.01
CA SER A 41 11.90 -1.54 -0.88
C SER A 41 11.03 -1.79 0.35
N GLY A 42 10.00 -2.62 0.24
CA GLY A 42 9.12 -3.01 1.35
C GLY A 42 9.62 -4.22 2.13
N LYS A 43 9.07 -4.41 3.33
CA LYS A 43 9.30 -5.63 4.12
C LYS A 43 8.28 -6.70 3.74
N ALA A 44 8.75 -7.89 3.36
CA ALA A 44 7.89 -9.05 3.15
C ALA A 44 7.10 -9.41 4.41
N LEU A 45 5.80 -9.62 4.26
CA LEU A 45 4.91 -10.11 5.31
C LEU A 45 4.90 -11.65 5.31
N LYS A 46 4.44 -12.22 6.42
CA LYS A 46 4.43 -13.66 6.68
C LYS A 46 3.01 -14.13 7.00
N ASP A 47 2.88 -15.43 7.23
CA ASP A 47 1.64 -16.10 7.66
C ASP A 47 0.50 -15.84 6.66
N GLU A 48 -0.68 -15.45 7.14
CA GLU A 48 -1.86 -15.16 6.32
C GLU A 48 -1.64 -13.98 5.32
N LEU A 49 -0.59 -13.18 5.51
CA LEU A 49 -0.22 -12.06 4.64
C LEU A 49 1.00 -12.36 3.77
N SER A 50 1.42 -13.64 3.71
CA SER A 50 2.46 -14.11 2.80
C SER A 50 2.20 -13.64 1.36
N GLY A 51 3.27 -13.20 0.68
CA GLY A 51 3.17 -12.65 -0.68
C GLY A 51 2.82 -11.15 -0.75
N LEU A 52 2.62 -10.50 0.40
CA LEU A 52 2.50 -9.05 0.50
C LEU A 52 3.78 -8.39 1.02
N MET A 53 3.93 -7.12 0.68
CA MET A 53 5.01 -6.23 1.07
C MET A 53 4.46 -5.07 1.89
N SER A 54 5.24 -4.61 2.87
CA SER A 54 4.87 -3.55 3.79
C SER A 54 5.88 -2.42 3.76
N PHE A 55 5.47 -1.24 3.29
CA PHE A 55 6.31 -0.05 3.23
C PHE A 55 5.92 0.94 4.33
N ARG A 56 6.89 1.44 5.09
CA ARG A 56 6.66 2.38 6.19
C ARG A 56 6.55 3.82 5.69
N VAL A 57 5.47 4.51 6.06
CA VAL A 57 5.27 5.93 5.77
C VAL A 57 4.95 6.67 7.07
N SER A 58 5.97 7.19 7.75
CA SER A 58 5.80 7.83 9.06
C SER A 58 5.14 6.86 10.08
N ARG A 59 3.90 7.16 10.53
CA ARG A 59 3.06 6.32 11.42
C ARG A 59 2.12 5.36 10.67
N PHE A 60 2.10 5.43 9.34
CA PHE A 60 1.28 4.64 8.44
C PHE A 60 2.10 3.57 7.74
N ARG A 61 1.41 2.61 7.13
CA ARG A 61 1.99 1.66 6.20
C ARG A 61 1.18 1.57 4.92
N ILE A 62 1.89 1.30 3.84
CA ILE A 62 1.33 0.91 2.55
C ILE A 62 1.56 -0.59 2.42
N ILE A 63 0.49 -1.35 2.25
CA ILE A 63 0.53 -2.77 1.96
C ILE A 63 0.29 -2.95 0.46
N TYR A 64 1.19 -3.68 -0.19
CA TYR A 64 1.15 -3.87 -1.63
C TYR A 64 1.67 -5.24 -2.03
N ARG A 65 1.43 -5.63 -3.27
CA ARG A 65 2.00 -6.82 -3.89
C ARG A 65 2.49 -6.51 -5.30
N THR A 66 3.55 -7.17 -5.69
CA THR A 66 3.99 -7.20 -7.09
C THR A 66 3.25 -8.31 -7.81
N ARG A 67 2.78 -8.01 -9.01
CA ARG A 67 2.14 -8.96 -9.93
C ARG A 67 3.02 -9.12 -11.17
N GLN A 68 2.66 -10.09 -12.01
CA GLN A 68 3.30 -10.25 -13.32
C GLN A 68 3.18 -8.97 -14.16
N LYS A 69 4.05 -8.79 -15.15
CA LYS A 69 4.06 -7.63 -16.07
C LYS A 69 4.33 -6.27 -15.41
N ASN A 70 5.17 -6.24 -14.36
CA ASN A 70 5.56 -5.01 -13.65
C ASN A 70 4.37 -4.22 -13.09
N GLN A 71 3.37 -4.92 -12.55
CA GLN A 71 2.24 -4.27 -11.91
C GLN A 71 2.39 -4.31 -10.40
N ILE A 72 2.14 -3.17 -9.76
CA ILE A 72 2.11 -3.05 -8.30
C ILE A 72 0.67 -2.77 -7.91
N GLU A 73 0.13 -3.61 -7.03
CA GLU A 73 -1.24 -3.48 -6.53
C GLU A 73 -1.20 -3.06 -5.07
N ILE A 74 -1.84 -1.94 -4.76
CA ILE A 74 -2.01 -1.48 -3.38
C ILE A 74 -3.21 -2.20 -2.78
N VAL A 75 -2.98 -2.87 -1.66
CA VAL A 75 -4.00 -3.64 -0.94
C VAL A 75 -4.61 -2.81 0.19
N ALA A 76 -3.80 -2.04 0.91
CA ALA A 76 -4.27 -1.19 2.00
C ALA A 76 -3.29 -0.05 2.33
N ILE A 77 -3.79 1.06 2.86
CA ILE A 77 -2.98 2.15 3.43
C ILE A 77 -3.60 2.57 4.76
N GLY A 78 -2.83 2.53 5.84
CA GLY A 78 -3.40 2.84 7.16
C GLY A 78 -2.39 2.83 8.32
N PRO A 79 -2.82 3.19 9.53
CA PRO A 79 -1.98 3.21 10.73
C PRO A 79 -1.56 1.80 11.15
N ARG A 80 -0.36 1.65 11.73
CA ARG A 80 0.19 0.32 12.15
C ARG A 80 -0.78 -0.50 12.99
N LYS A 81 -1.60 0.14 13.83
CA LYS A 81 -2.48 -0.53 14.79
C LYS A 81 -3.52 -1.41 14.11
N ASN A 82 -4.08 -0.95 12.98
CA ASN A 82 -5.25 -1.58 12.37
C ASN A 82 -4.95 -2.17 10.98
N ILE A 83 -3.85 -1.73 10.34
CA ILE A 83 -3.60 -2.03 8.92
C ILE A 83 -3.51 -3.53 8.61
N TYR A 84 -3.05 -4.37 9.54
CA TYR A 84 -2.93 -5.81 9.29
C TYR A 84 -4.30 -6.52 9.30
N GLU A 85 -5.17 -6.16 10.24
CA GLU A 85 -6.55 -6.67 10.30
C GLU A 85 -7.36 -6.20 9.09
N GLU A 86 -7.29 -4.91 8.75
CA GLU A 86 -7.93 -4.35 7.55
C GLU A 86 -7.45 -5.05 6.27
N THR A 87 -6.15 -5.34 6.17
CA THR A 87 -5.59 -6.07 5.03
C THR A 87 -6.16 -7.48 4.94
N LEU A 88 -6.26 -8.21 6.07
CA LEU A 88 -6.85 -9.55 6.08
C LEU A 88 -8.32 -9.54 5.64
N LEU A 89 -9.09 -8.54 6.07
CA LEU A 89 -10.47 -8.36 5.65
C LEU A 89 -10.56 -8.10 4.14
N ASN A 90 -9.70 -7.25 3.59
CA ASN A 90 -9.68 -6.95 2.16
C ASN A 90 -9.33 -8.18 1.32
N ILE A 91 -8.34 -8.98 1.73
CA ILE A 91 -7.98 -10.23 1.03
C ILE A 91 -9.13 -11.24 1.07
N LYS A 92 -9.86 -11.33 2.19
CA LYS A 92 -11.03 -12.22 2.30
C LYS A 92 -12.16 -11.81 1.37
N LYS A 93 -12.35 -10.52 1.09
CA LYS A 93 -13.34 -10.01 0.13
C LYS A 93 -12.95 -10.24 -1.34
N GLU A 94 -11.66 -10.42 -1.64
CA GLU A 94 -11.16 -10.70 -2.98
C GLU A 94 -11.30 -12.18 -3.39
N LYS A 95 -11.58 -13.09 -2.45
CA LYS A 95 -11.80 -14.53 -2.69
C LYS A 95 -13.28 -14.83 -2.92
#